data_AF-A0A0G1WHP1-F1
#
_entry.id   AF-A0A0G1WHP1-F1
#
_cell.length_a   1.000
_cell.length_b   1.000
_cell.length_c   1.000
_cell.angle_alpha   90.00
_cell.angle_beta   90.00
_cell.angle_gamma   90.00
#
_symmetry.space_group_name_H-M   'P 1'
#
loop_
_entity.id
_entity.type
_entity.pdbx_description
1 polymer ?
#
loop_
_entity_poly.entity_id
_entity_poly.type
_entity_poly.pdbx_seq_one_letter_code
_entity_poly.pdbx_strand_id
1 'polypeptide(L)'
;MTIIRQKKDIDLLKVWGTVLSITVACVAIAGIFSYNLVVNNSHEMTQRKGDLRDVEVKNAELKGKLYELTEAQRVQEFAVKNNLIVEKNPNYVKRQVVSINL
;
A
#
# COMPACT_ATOMS: atom_id res chain seq x y z
N MET A 1 -58.42 11.38 -49.01
CA MET A 1 -57.41 10.42 -48.52
C MET A 1 -57.23 10.66 -47.03
N THR A 2 -57.67 9.73 -46.19
CA THR A 2 -57.69 9.92 -44.74
C THR A 2 -56.59 9.07 -44.12
N ILE A 3 -55.59 9.71 -43.52
CA ILE A 3 -54.45 9.03 -42.92
C ILE A 3 -54.81 8.68 -41.48
N ILE A 4 -54.95 7.38 -41.18
CA ILE A 4 -55.21 6.89 -39.82
C ILE A 4 -53.86 6.80 -39.09
N ARG A 5 -53.67 7.62 -38.07
CA ARG A 5 -52.46 7.62 -37.22
C ARG A 5 -52.70 6.72 -36.01
N GLN A 6 -51.94 5.62 -35.90
CA GLN A 6 -51.99 4.75 -34.71
C GLN A 6 -51.49 5.52 -33.47
N LYS A 7 -52.35 5.65 -32.46
CA LYS A 7 -51.97 6.17 -31.13
C LYS A 7 -51.27 5.05 -30.38
N LYS A 8 -49.94 5.10 -30.31
CA LYS A 8 -49.12 4.19 -29.50
C LYS A 8 -49.26 4.60 -28.04
N ASP A 9 -50.21 3.99 -27.33
CA ASP A 9 -50.33 4.14 -25.88
C ASP A 9 -49.25 3.28 -25.22
N ILE A 10 -48.22 3.92 -24.68
CA ILE A 10 -47.16 3.23 -23.95
C ILE A 10 -47.70 3.01 -22.54
N ASP A 11 -47.87 1.75 -22.17
CA ASP A 11 -48.34 1.37 -20.84
C ASP A 11 -47.21 1.63 -19.83
N LEU A 12 -47.16 2.87 -19.32
CA LEU A 12 -46.11 3.39 -18.43
C LEU A 12 -45.89 2.46 -17.23
N LEU A 13 -46.96 1.86 -16.70
CA LEU A 13 -46.88 0.94 -15.56
C LEU A 13 -46.03 -0.31 -15.89
N LYS A 14 -46.18 -0.87 -17.09
CA LYS A 14 -45.38 -2.01 -17.55
C LYS A 14 -43.91 -1.65 -17.72
N VAL A 15 -43.63 -0.46 -18.27
CA VAL A 15 -42.27 0.04 -18.44
C VAL A 15 -41.58 0.19 -17.08
N TRP A 16 -42.24 0.82 -16.11
CA TRP A 16 -41.71 0.94 -14.75
C TRP A 16 -41.47 -0.42 -14.08
N GLY A 17 -42.40 -1.37 -14.24
CA GLY A 17 -42.24 -2.73 -13.75
C GLY A 17 -40.99 -3.42 -14.31
N THR A 18 -40.74 -3.29 -15.62
CA THR A 18 -39.54 -3.86 -16.25
C THR A 18 -38.24 -3.20 -15.78
N VAL A 19 -38.23 -1.88 -15.61
CA VAL A 19 -37.04 -1.15 -15.13
C VAL A 19 -36.71 -1.55 -13.70
N LEU A 20 -37.71 -1.70 -12.84
CA LEU A 20 -37.51 -2.09 -11.45
C LEU A 20 -36.95 -3.51 -11.36
N SER A 21 -37.48 -4.46 -12.14
CA SER A 21 -36.97 -5.83 -12.20
C SER A 21 -35.49 -5.89 -12.65
N ILE A 22 -35.12 -5.14 -13.68
CA ILE A 22 -33.73 -5.05 -14.15
C ILE A 22 -32.83 -4.44 -13.07
N THR A 23 -33.31 -3.38 -12.40
CA THR A 23 -32.54 -2.70 -11.34
C THR A 23 -32.24 -3.65 -10.18
N VAL A 24 -33.23 -4.44 -9.74
CA VAL A 24 -33.05 -5.43 -8.68
C VAL A 24 -32.01 -6.48 -9.09
N ALA A 25 -32.07 -6.97 -10.33
CA ALA A 25 -31.09 -7.93 -10.84
C ALA A 25 -29.66 -7.33 -10.86
N CYS A 26 -29.51 -6.09 -11.33
CA CYS A 26 -28.23 -5.39 -11.34
C CYS A 26 -27.67 -5.20 -9.93
N VAL A 27 -28.51 -4.82 -8.96
CA VAL A 27 -28.08 -4.65 -7.55
C VAL A 27 -27.62 -5.98 -6.95
N ALA A 28 -28.31 -7.09 -7.24
CA ALA A 28 -27.90 -8.41 -6.76
C ALA A 28 -26.51 -8.81 -7.31
N ILE A 29 -26.28 -8.63 -8.61
CA ILE A 29 -24.99 -8.92 -9.25
C ILE A 29 -23.90 -8.02 -8.69
N ALA A 30 -24.16 -6.72 -8.56
CA ALA A 30 -23.22 -5.76 -7.99
C ALA A 30 -22.88 -6.09 -6.53
N GLY A 31 -23.86 -6.56 -5.74
CA GLY A 31 -23.66 -7.02 -4.37
C GLY A 31 -22.70 -8.20 -4.26
N ILE A 32 -22.88 -9.22 -5.11
CA ILE A 32 -21.98 -10.38 -5.17
C ILE A 32 -20.56 -9.95 -5.54
N PHE A 33 -20.41 -9.10 -6.56
CA PHE A 33 -19.11 -8.60 -6.97
C PHE A 33 -18.44 -7.76 -5.86
N SER A 34 -19.20 -6.90 -5.21
CA SER A 34 -18.72 -6.06 -4.10
C SER A 34 -18.25 -6.91 -2.92
N TYR A 35 -19.00 -7.96 -2.56
CA TYR A 35 -18.60 -8.88 -1.51
C TYR A 35 -17.26 -9.57 -1.83
N ASN A 36 -17.14 -10.13 -3.04
CA ASN A 36 -15.90 -10.80 -3.46
C ASN A 36 -14.71 -9.85 -3.48
N LEU A 37 -14.90 -8.62 -3.94
CA LEU A 37 -13.86 -7.59 -3.92
C LEU A 37 -13.39 -7.27 -2.50
N VAL A 38 -14.34 -7.09 -1.56
CA VAL A 38 -14.01 -6.81 -0.16
C VAL A 38 -13.24 -7.95 0.48
N VAL A 39 -13.66 -9.20 0.26
CA VAL A 39 -12.98 -10.38 0.81
C VAL A 39 -11.56 -10.50 0.26
N ASN A 40 -11.38 -10.31 -1.06
CA ASN A 40 -10.07 -10.37 -1.69
C ASN A 40 -9.14 -9.26 -1.16
N ASN A 41 -9.64 -8.03 -1.08
CA ASN A 41 -8.89 -6.90 -0.54
C ASN A 41 -8.50 -7.13 0.93
N SER A 42 -9.37 -7.75 1.72
CA SER A 42 -9.07 -8.09 3.12
C SER A 42 -7.91 -9.09 3.24
N HIS A 43 -7.88 -10.10 2.36
CA HIS A 43 -6.78 -11.06 2.31
C HIS A 43 -5.46 -10.40 1.90
N GLU A 44 -5.48 -9.60 0.82
CA GLU A 44 -4.29 -8.86 0.39
C GLU A 44 -3.76 -7.91 1.48
N MET A 45 -4.65 -7.19 2.16
CA MET A 45 -4.25 -6.30 3.26
C MET A 45 -3.62 -7.07 4.42
N THR A 46 -4.11 -8.26 4.72
CA THR A 46 -3.55 -9.11 5.77
C THR A 46 -2.16 -9.62 5.38
N GLN A 47 -1.97 -10.05 4.14
CA GLN A 47 -0.65 -10.45 3.63
C GLN A 47 0.35 -9.30 3.68
N ARG A 48 -0.03 -8.12 3.16
CA ARG A 48 0.83 -6.93 3.18
C ARG A 48 1.22 -6.51 4.59
N LYS A 49 0.32 -6.64 5.57
CA LYS A 49 0.64 -6.41 6.99
C LYS A 49 1.65 -7.43 7.53
N GLY A 50 1.55 -8.69 7.11
CA GLY A 50 2.54 -9.72 7.39
C GLY A 50 3.91 -9.35 6.84
N ASP A 51 3.97 -9.01 5.54
CA ASP A 51 5.21 -8.62 4.87
C ASP A 51 5.88 -7.40 5.52
N LEU A 52 5.09 -6.39 5.89
CA LEU A 52 5.60 -5.22 6.62
C LEU A 52 6.21 -5.61 7.96
N ARG A 53 5.55 -6.49 8.72
CA ARG A 53 6.07 -6.96 10.01
C ARG A 53 7.37 -7.76 9.84
N ASP A 54 7.46 -8.58 8.81
CA ASP A 54 8.68 -9.32 8.50
C ASP A 54 9.83 -8.40 8.11
N VAL A 55 9.54 -7.34 7.36
CA VAL A 55 10.53 -6.29 7.04
C VAL A 55 10.96 -5.53 8.30
N GLU A 56 10.03 -5.20 9.20
CA GLU A 56 10.35 -4.57 10.49
C GLU A 56 11.25 -5.44 11.36
N VAL A 57 10.96 -6.74 11.45
CA VAL A 57 11.80 -7.71 12.17
C VAL A 57 13.20 -7.78 11.56
N LYS A 58 13.29 -7.90 10.23
CA LYS A 58 14.59 -7.88 9.53
C LYS A 58 15.35 -6.57 9.75
N ASN A 59 14.64 -5.44 9.76
CA ASN A 59 15.24 -4.14 10.04
C ASN A 59 15.81 -4.06 11.45
N ALA A 60 15.06 -4.55 12.45
CA ALA A 60 15.51 -4.63 13.83
C ALA A 60 16.73 -5.55 13.98
N GLU A 61 16.72 -6.71 13.32
CA GLU A 61 17.84 -7.65 13.31
C GLU A 61 19.09 -7.03 12.66
N LEU A 62 18.94 -6.37 11.52
CA LEU A 62 20.03 -5.68 10.83
C LEU A 62 20.59 -4.53 11.67
N LYS A 63 19.73 -3.76 12.35
CA LYS A 63 20.17 -2.73 13.29
C LYS A 63 20.95 -3.34 14.46
N GLY A 64 20.46 -4.44 15.03
CA GLY A 64 21.17 -5.17 16.08
C GLY A 64 22.57 -5.61 15.63
N LYS A 65 22.65 -6.26 14.46
CA LYS A 65 23.92 -6.67 13.84
C LYS A 65 24.85 -5.47 13.57
N LEU A 66 24.31 -4.34 13.12
CA LEU A 66 25.09 -3.13 12.91
C LEU A 66 25.64 -2.59 14.25
N TYR A 67 24.82 -2.54 15.30
CA TYR A 67 25.28 -2.11 16.62
C TYR A 67 26.35 -3.04 17.18
N GLU A 68 26.19 -4.35 17.04
CA GLU A 68 27.22 -5.32 17.43
C GLU A 68 28.55 -5.16 16.68
N LEU A 69 28.53 -4.71 15.42
CA LEU A 69 29.74 -4.46 14.63
C LEU A 69 30.37 -3.10 14.95
N THR A 70 29.55 -2.10 15.26
CA THR A 70 29.97 -0.72 15.54
C THR A 70 30.20 -0.46 17.03
N GLU A 71 30.00 -1.48 17.87
CA GLU A 71 30.22 -1.38 19.31
C GLU A 71 31.67 -0.98 19.56
N ALA A 72 31.87 0.11 20.30
CA ALA A 72 33.17 0.76 20.45
C ALA A 72 34.26 -0.21 20.93
N GLN A 73 33.88 -1.17 21.78
CA GLN A 73 34.78 -2.20 22.28
C GLN A 73 35.27 -3.15 21.17
N ARG A 74 34.36 -3.64 20.32
CA ARG A 74 34.70 -4.49 19.17
C ARG A 74 35.45 -3.74 18.08
N VAL A 75 35.09 -2.48 17.83
CA VAL A 75 35.81 -1.61 16.88
C VAL A 75 37.24 -1.37 17.35
N GLN A 76 37.44 -1.18 18.66
CA GLN A 76 38.77 -0.98 19.24
C GLN A 76 39.59 -2.27 19.21
N GLU A 77 39.01 -3.42 19.53
CA GLU A 77 39.64 -4.74 19.38
C GLU A 77 40.02 -5.04 17.93
N PHE A 78 39.12 -4.74 16.98
CA PHE A 78 39.38 -4.88 15.55
C PHE A 78 40.52 -3.96 15.09
N ALA A 79 40.52 -2.71 15.55
CA ALA A 79 41.56 -1.75 15.21
C ALA A 79 42.93 -2.19 15.73
N VAL A 80 43.00 -2.62 17.00
CA VAL A 80 44.24 -3.14 17.61
C VAL A 80 44.74 -4.39 16.87
N LYS A 81 43.84 -5.34 16.54
CA LYS A 81 44.21 -6.57 15.81
C LYS A 81 44.78 -6.29 14.41
N ASN A 82 44.31 -5.24 13.75
CA ASN A 82 44.72 -4.89 12.38
C ASN A 82 45.74 -3.74 12.31
N ASN A 83 46.32 -3.32 13.45
CA ASN A 83 47.22 -2.16 13.55
C ASN A 83 46.63 -0.85 12.99
N LEU A 84 45.32 -0.66 13.15
CA LEU A 84 44.59 0.54 12.75
C LEU A 84 44.43 1.49 13.95
N ILE A 85 44.37 2.79 13.67
CA ILE A 85 44.14 3.84 14.68
C ILE A 85 42.68 4.28 14.61
N VAL A 86 41.99 4.27 15.75
CA VAL A 86 40.60 4.75 15.84
C VAL A 86 40.59 6.29 15.87
N GLU A 87 40.03 6.90 14.83
CA GLU A 87 39.89 8.35 14.71
C GLU A 87 38.69 8.85 15.56
N LYS A 88 38.95 9.74 16.53
CA LYS A 88 37.91 10.23 17.47
C LYS A 88 37.05 11.38 16.93
N ASN A 89 37.50 12.11 15.91
CA ASN A 89 36.80 13.29 15.37
C ASN A 89 36.96 13.40 13.84
N PRO A 90 36.31 12.51 13.07
CA PRO A 90 36.46 12.48 11.63
C PRO A 90 35.85 13.72 10.97
N ASN A 91 36.68 14.50 10.25
CA ASN A 91 36.24 15.72 9.57
C ASN A 91 35.25 15.46 8.42
N TYR A 92 35.15 14.24 7.91
CA TYR A 92 34.31 13.83 6.78
C TYR A 92 32.85 13.50 7.14
N VAL A 93 32.50 13.36 8.43
CA VAL A 93 31.11 13.08 8.87
C VAL A 93 30.33 14.37 9.16
N LYS A 94 30.98 15.53 9.06
CA LYS A 94 30.33 16.83 9.28
C LYS A 94 29.35 17.11 8.15
N ARG A 95 28.08 17.33 8.49
CA ARG A 95 27.02 17.76 7.57
C ARG A 95 27.46 19.07 6.92
N GLN A 96 27.85 19.04 5.65
CA GLN A 96 28.06 20.25 4.87
C GLN A 96 26.71 20.95 4.72
N VAL A 97 26.53 22.04 5.45
CA VAL A 97 25.39 22.95 5.27
C VAL A 97 25.64 23.64 3.95
N VAL A 98 25.10 23.10 2.86
CA VAL A 98 25.14 23.76 1.55
C VAL A 98 24.22 24.97 1.64
N SER A 99 24.80 26.14 1.84
CA SER A 99 24.10 27.42 1.77
C SER A 99 23.76 27.69 0.30
N ILE A 100 22.52 27.36 -0.09
CA ILE A 100 21.98 27.79 -1.37
C ILE A 100 21.60 29.26 -1.20
N ASN A 101 22.40 30.16 -1.76
CA ASN A 101 21.99 31.56 -1.92
C ASN A 101 20.88 31.57 -2.97
N LEU A 102 19.68 32.00 -2.55
CA LEU A 102 18.50 32.17 -3.39
C LEU A 102 18.59 33.48 -4.18
#